data_AF-A0AAV0SSS3-F1
#
_entry.id   AF-A0AAV0SSS3-F1
#
_cell.length_a   1.000
_cell.length_b   1.000
_cell.length_c   1.000
_cell.angle_alpha   90.00
_cell.angle_beta   90.00
_cell.angle_gamma   90.00
#
_symmetry.space_group_name_H-M   'P 1'
#
loop_
_entity.id
_entity.type
_entity.pdbx_description
1 polymer ?
#
loop_
_entity_poly.entity_id
_entity_poly.type
_entity_poly.pdbx_seq_one_letter_code
_entity_poly.pdbx_strand_id
1 'polypeptide(L)'
;MASLDARKESEQRKWSDPFVLDLAGTIGEIESDDYGANRKFSIGYSIRPAKGQYSRTKVITLTPRFMLINAMSSAIEVCHSSSKMMTPAVINMANTSGSVANSRTTSPVNPVVQLDAGAYADFHWTLRFAKTRTIRCRFAEFGWSWSGAVPLVESGEYAVRMRHESTRESKLVRVTLKLDSSCVCVYFREERTTAPPYRVENYSLETLRTHQHRVRRSEILLPHHSLDYAWDEPTEEHLLVVDMLPSAAGDNSRPMRIGSFDLDKIQRYPDALGGTLGIEISTDGPTRVLRFTDTRLRGKKLRQSILKLLMTWQR
;
A
#
# COMPACT_ATOMS: atom_id res chain seq x y z
N MET A 1 -4.10 36.37 36.01
CA MET A 1 -3.23 35.46 35.21
C MET A 1 -4.02 34.29 34.65
N ALA A 2 -4.82 33.55 35.44
CA ALA A 2 -5.63 32.42 34.95
C ALA A 2 -6.56 32.69 33.74
N SER A 3 -7.11 33.91 33.58
CA SER A 3 -8.00 34.24 32.45
C SER A 3 -7.28 34.46 31.12
N LEU A 4 -5.99 34.82 31.15
CA LEU A 4 -5.16 34.98 29.95
C LEU A 4 -4.65 33.61 29.46
N ASP A 5 -4.34 32.71 30.38
CA ASP A 5 -3.92 31.33 30.07
C ASP A 5 -5.09 30.50 29.52
N ALA A 6 -6.28 30.62 30.10
CA ALA A 6 -7.48 29.96 29.57
C ALA A 6 -7.86 30.46 28.16
N ARG A 7 -7.64 31.76 27.86
CA ARG A 7 -7.85 32.30 26.51
C ARG A 7 -6.85 31.73 25.50
N LYS A 8 -5.56 31.64 25.85
CA LYS A 8 -4.53 31.00 25.01
C LYS A 8 -4.77 29.50 24.81
N GLU A 9 -5.23 28.78 25.81
CA GLU A 9 -5.62 27.37 25.67
C GLU A 9 -6.82 27.20 24.74
N SER A 10 -7.78 28.13 24.79
CA SER A 10 -8.94 28.13 23.89
C SER A 10 -8.59 28.46 22.44
N GLU A 11 -7.56 29.29 22.20
CA GLU A 11 -7.03 29.53 20.84
C GLU A 11 -6.34 28.30 20.25
N GLN A 12 -5.81 27.41 21.09
CA GLN A 12 -5.16 26.18 20.65
C GLN A 12 -6.16 25.07 20.31
N ARG A 13 -7.39 25.11 20.84
CA ARG A 13 -8.40 24.06 20.64
C ARG A 13 -9.67 24.63 20.03
N LYS A 14 -9.90 24.32 18.77
CA LYS A 14 -11.07 24.79 18.02
C LYS A 14 -12.24 23.82 18.18
N TRP A 15 -13.38 24.32 18.66
CA TRP A 15 -14.64 23.57 18.59
C TRP A 15 -14.97 23.20 17.14
N SER A 16 -15.66 22.07 16.97
CA SER A 16 -16.17 21.70 15.66
C SER A 16 -17.26 22.64 15.18
N ASP A 17 -17.55 22.59 13.89
CA ASP A 17 -18.75 23.23 13.36
C ASP A 17 -20.01 22.59 13.96
N PRO A 18 -21.08 23.36 14.20
CA PRO A 18 -22.34 22.82 14.71
C PRO A 18 -23.01 21.93 13.67
N PHE A 19 -23.74 20.92 14.13
CA PHE A 19 -24.52 20.02 13.27
C PHE A 19 -25.92 19.79 13.84
N VAL A 20 -26.89 19.51 12.96
CA VAL A 20 -28.30 19.41 13.33
C VAL A 20 -28.61 18.00 13.83
N LEU A 21 -29.17 17.91 15.04
CA LEU A 21 -29.53 16.64 15.67
C LEU A 21 -30.92 16.12 15.26
N ASP A 22 -31.69 16.94 14.55
CA ASP A 22 -33.11 16.67 14.33
C ASP A 22 -33.44 15.69 13.20
N LEU A 23 -32.48 15.43 12.34
CA LEU A 23 -32.69 14.59 11.17
C LEU A 23 -32.28 13.16 11.48
N ALA A 24 -33.27 12.35 11.86
CA ALA A 24 -33.06 10.90 12.04
C ALA A 24 -32.71 10.25 10.69
N GLY A 25 -31.73 9.34 10.71
CA GLY A 25 -31.11 8.76 9.51
C GLY A 25 -29.84 9.49 9.04
N THR A 26 -29.55 10.69 9.59
CA THR A 26 -28.33 11.42 9.25
C THR A 26 -27.09 10.70 9.78
N ILE A 27 -26.10 10.59 8.90
CA ILE A 27 -24.75 10.08 9.18
C ILE A 27 -23.77 11.13 8.66
N GLY A 28 -22.71 11.40 9.40
CA GLY A 28 -21.70 12.36 8.97
C GLY A 28 -20.40 12.26 9.73
N GLU A 29 -19.54 13.26 9.49
CA GLU A 29 -18.26 13.45 10.14
C GLU A 29 -18.23 14.85 10.76
N ILE A 30 -17.62 14.94 11.93
CA ILE A 30 -17.33 16.18 12.65
C ILE A 30 -15.82 16.26 12.79
N GLU A 31 -15.27 17.44 12.51
CA GLU A 31 -13.85 17.69 12.65
C GLU A 31 -13.55 18.81 13.63
N SER A 32 -12.47 18.66 14.38
CA SER A 32 -11.98 19.66 15.34
C SER A 32 -10.46 19.70 15.31
N ASP A 33 -9.90 20.92 15.37
CA ASP A 33 -8.47 21.15 15.31
C ASP A 33 -7.92 21.44 16.71
N ASP A 34 -6.88 20.72 17.11
CA ASP A 34 -6.04 21.00 18.28
C ASP A 34 -4.64 21.40 17.80
N TYR A 35 -4.40 22.71 17.73
CA TYR A 35 -3.12 23.32 17.35
C TYR A 35 -2.02 23.04 18.38
N GLY A 36 -2.36 22.90 19.66
CA GLY A 36 -1.39 22.57 20.71
C GLY A 36 -0.84 21.15 20.54
N ALA A 37 -1.72 20.19 20.25
CA ALA A 37 -1.36 18.79 19.98
C ALA A 37 -0.97 18.51 18.51
N ASN A 38 -1.03 19.52 17.63
CA ASN A 38 -0.91 19.39 16.17
C ASN A 38 -1.78 18.26 15.59
N ARG A 39 -3.02 18.15 16.08
CA ARG A 39 -3.94 17.05 15.76
C ARG A 39 -5.24 17.61 15.18
N LYS A 40 -5.80 16.91 14.21
CA LYS A 40 -7.16 17.08 13.71
C LYS A 40 -7.95 15.84 14.07
N PHE A 41 -8.90 16.01 14.97
CA PHE A 41 -9.85 14.97 15.34
C PHE A 41 -10.89 14.85 14.25
N SER A 42 -11.19 13.60 13.88
CA SER A 42 -12.26 13.24 12.97
C SER A 42 -13.15 12.24 13.69
N ILE A 43 -14.40 12.62 13.93
CA ILE A 43 -15.40 11.85 14.67
C ILE A 43 -16.58 11.60 13.74
N GLY A 44 -16.89 10.33 13.50
CA GLY A 44 -18.12 9.96 12.83
C GLY A 44 -19.32 10.12 13.76
N TYR A 45 -20.46 10.54 13.24
CA TYR A 45 -21.72 10.51 13.99
C TYR A 45 -22.85 9.87 13.17
N SER A 46 -23.81 9.29 13.89
CA SER A 46 -25.09 8.85 13.32
C SER A 46 -26.25 9.16 14.25
N ILE A 47 -27.39 9.52 13.67
CA ILE A 47 -28.61 9.87 14.40
C ILE A 47 -29.67 8.86 14.00
N ARG A 48 -30.19 8.10 14.96
CA ARG A 48 -31.22 7.08 14.71
C ARG A 48 -32.37 7.23 15.71
N PRO A 49 -33.62 6.92 15.35
CA PRO A 49 -34.69 6.86 16.35
C PRO A 49 -34.44 5.70 17.31
N ALA A 50 -34.69 5.90 18.60
CA ALA A 50 -34.67 4.81 19.56
C ALA A 50 -35.83 3.82 19.29
N LYS A 51 -35.68 2.59 19.77
CA LYS A 51 -36.67 1.51 19.56
C LYS A 51 -37.68 1.44 20.71
N GLY A 52 -38.83 0.82 20.45
CA GLY A 52 -39.84 0.52 21.47
C GLY A 52 -40.48 1.76 22.08
N GLN A 53 -40.67 1.73 23.40
CA GLN A 53 -41.34 2.81 24.16
C GLN A 53 -40.63 4.18 24.08
N TYR A 54 -39.37 4.19 23.64
CA TYR A 54 -38.57 5.41 23.47
C TYR A 54 -38.56 5.93 22.03
N SER A 55 -39.53 5.55 21.18
CA SER A 55 -39.56 5.93 19.75
C SER A 55 -39.51 7.44 19.47
N ARG A 56 -39.80 8.30 20.47
CA ARG A 56 -39.67 9.76 20.40
C ARG A 56 -38.25 10.29 20.69
N THR A 57 -37.34 9.43 21.15
CA THR A 57 -35.95 9.77 21.47
C THR A 57 -35.06 9.53 20.25
N LYS A 58 -34.12 10.44 19.99
CA LYS A 58 -33.06 10.28 18.98
C LYS A 58 -31.79 9.80 19.69
N VAL A 59 -31.21 8.70 19.21
CA VAL A 59 -29.92 8.17 19.67
C VAL A 59 -28.84 8.74 18.75
N ILE A 60 -27.93 9.51 19.35
CA ILE A 60 -26.76 10.07 18.67
C ILE A 60 -25.58 9.21 19.04
N THR A 61 -25.01 8.51 18.07
CA THR A 61 -23.82 7.67 18.26
C THR A 61 -22.62 8.40 17.71
N LEU A 62 -21.60 8.62 18.54
CA LEU A 62 -20.30 9.15 18.12
C LEU A 62 -19.31 7.99 18.03
N THR A 63 -18.52 7.95 16.95
CA THR A 63 -17.52 6.93 16.69
C THR A 63 -16.22 7.57 16.24
N PRO A 64 -15.04 6.98 16.48
CA PRO A 64 -13.84 7.36 15.74
C PRO A 64 -14.13 7.31 14.24
N ARG A 65 -13.71 8.34 13.47
CA ARG A 65 -13.96 8.33 12.01
C ARG A 65 -13.16 7.25 11.31
N PHE A 66 -11.93 6.97 11.78
CA PHE A 66 -11.06 5.95 11.20
C PHE A 66 -10.64 4.97 12.30
N MET A 67 -10.81 3.69 12.03
CA MET A 67 -10.39 2.60 12.92
C MET A 67 -9.46 1.67 12.16
N LEU A 68 -8.20 1.59 12.60
CA LEU A 68 -7.19 0.69 12.06
C LEU A 68 -7.33 -0.67 12.73
N ILE A 69 -7.36 -1.75 11.95
CA ILE A 69 -7.59 -3.11 12.43
C ILE A 69 -6.51 -4.00 11.81
N ASN A 70 -5.57 -4.44 12.64
CA ASN A 70 -4.56 -5.39 12.23
C ASN A 70 -5.12 -6.81 12.29
N ALA A 71 -5.50 -7.38 11.14
CA ALA A 71 -5.96 -8.76 11.02
C ALA A 71 -4.85 -9.69 10.48
N MET A 72 -3.58 -9.27 10.57
CA MET A 72 -2.41 -10.06 10.23
C MET A 72 -1.89 -10.82 11.45
N SER A 73 -1.00 -11.79 11.24
CA SER A 73 -0.34 -12.53 12.31
C SER A 73 0.88 -11.79 12.91
N SER A 74 1.34 -10.72 12.26
CA SER A 74 2.48 -9.89 12.68
C SER A 74 2.03 -8.50 13.13
N ALA A 75 2.82 -7.88 14.01
CA ALA A 75 2.61 -6.49 14.38
C ALA A 75 2.95 -5.54 13.21
N ILE A 76 2.20 -4.46 13.08
CA ILE A 76 2.38 -3.43 12.05
C ILE A 76 2.46 -2.04 12.66
N GLU A 77 3.04 -1.14 11.91
CA GLU A 77 3.05 0.29 12.17
C GLU A 77 2.32 1.02 11.06
N VAL A 78 1.58 2.08 11.42
CA VAL A 78 0.83 2.92 10.49
C VAL A 78 1.17 4.38 10.76
N CYS A 79 1.43 5.15 9.71
CA CYS A 79 1.69 6.57 9.82
C CYS A 79 1.00 7.37 8.71
N HIS A 80 0.96 8.70 8.88
CA HIS A 80 0.55 9.60 7.80
C HIS A 80 1.55 9.57 6.64
N SER A 81 1.06 9.64 5.41
CA SER A 81 1.92 9.77 4.23
C SER A 81 2.56 11.16 4.18
N SER A 82 3.89 11.22 4.33
CA SER A 82 4.68 12.41 4.03
C SER A 82 4.98 12.50 2.53
N SER A 83 4.83 13.69 1.94
CA SER A 83 5.30 14.02 0.58
C SER A 83 6.83 14.07 0.47
N LYS A 84 7.53 14.18 1.61
CA LYS A 84 8.98 14.03 1.72
C LYS A 84 9.26 12.84 2.62
N MET A 85 9.45 11.65 2.03
CA MET A 85 10.01 10.53 2.79
C MET A 85 11.48 10.86 3.09
N MET A 86 11.76 11.34 4.31
CA MET A 86 13.11 11.16 4.84
C MET A 86 13.26 9.67 5.15
N THR A 87 14.23 9.03 4.52
CA THR A 87 14.86 7.84 5.10
C THR A 87 15.22 8.17 6.55
N PRO A 88 14.90 7.33 7.54
CA PRO A 88 15.43 7.55 8.89
C PRO A 88 16.95 7.52 8.76
N ALA A 89 17.59 8.67 9.02
CA ALA A 89 19.03 8.70 9.18
C ALA A 89 19.36 7.81 10.38
N VAL A 90 20.08 6.73 10.13
CA VAL A 90 20.67 5.90 11.18
C VAL A 90 21.62 6.81 11.96
N ILE A 91 21.22 7.23 13.17
CA ILE A 91 22.14 7.88 14.10
C ILE A 91 23.01 6.76 14.67
N ASN A 92 24.20 6.59 14.12
CA ASN A 92 25.25 5.80 14.77
C ASN A 92 25.59 6.49 16.09
N MET A 93 25.14 5.90 17.20
CA MET A 93 25.58 6.28 18.53
C MET A 93 26.90 5.58 18.81
N ALA A 94 28.01 6.25 18.48
CA ALA A 94 29.32 5.93 19.03
C ALA A 94 29.70 7.02 20.05
N ASN A 95 30.06 6.57 21.24
CA ASN A 95 30.40 7.34 22.45
C ASN A 95 31.29 8.58 22.22
N THR A 96 31.08 9.66 22.98
CA THR A 96 31.86 10.01 24.21
C THR A 96 31.63 11.49 24.62
N SER A 97 31.28 11.70 25.89
CA SER A 97 31.41 12.90 26.77
C SER A 97 31.20 14.33 26.21
N GLY A 98 30.20 15.03 26.77
CA GLY A 98 30.16 16.50 26.78
C GLY A 98 28.75 17.08 26.82
N SER A 99 28.26 17.42 28.01
CA SER A 99 27.02 18.18 28.21
C SER A 99 27.14 19.61 27.67
N VAL A 100 26.37 19.95 26.63
CA VAL A 100 25.73 21.27 26.50
C VAL A 100 24.38 21.06 25.82
N ALA A 101 23.30 21.32 26.57
CA ALA A 101 21.93 21.29 26.08
C ALA A 101 21.73 22.36 25.01
N ASN A 102 21.81 21.96 23.74
CA ASN A 102 21.29 22.75 22.63
C ASN A 102 19.96 22.14 22.19
N SER A 103 18.88 22.85 22.52
CA SER A 103 17.53 22.68 21.98
C SER A 103 17.57 22.82 20.46
N ARG A 104 17.96 21.75 19.77
CA ARG A 104 17.66 21.53 18.36
C ARG A 104 16.25 21.00 18.34
N THR A 105 15.32 21.85 17.93
CA THR A 105 13.95 21.53 17.54
C THR A 105 13.97 20.36 16.56
N THR A 106 13.80 19.16 17.10
CA THR A 106 13.53 17.95 16.32
C THR A 106 12.23 18.21 15.57
N SER A 107 12.28 18.21 14.23
CA SER A 107 11.08 18.15 13.40
C SER A 107 10.08 17.17 14.02
N PRO A 108 8.77 17.50 14.09
CA PRO A 108 7.82 16.62 14.74
C PRO A 108 7.83 15.29 13.99
N VAL A 109 8.30 14.24 14.67
CA VAL A 109 8.25 12.86 14.18
C VAL A 109 6.80 12.60 13.81
N ASN A 110 6.52 12.22 12.57
CA ASN A 110 5.17 11.83 12.18
C ASN A 110 4.69 10.76 13.16
N PRO A 111 3.59 10.98 13.89
CA PRO A 111 3.15 10.02 14.89
C PRO A 111 2.86 8.69 14.20
N VAL A 112 3.44 7.63 14.76
CA VAL A 112 3.28 6.25 14.29
C VAL A 112 2.31 5.56 15.26
N VAL A 113 1.30 4.90 14.71
CA VAL A 113 0.42 4.00 15.46
C VAL A 113 0.95 2.60 15.31
N GLN A 114 1.36 1.98 16.41
CA GLN A 114 1.76 0.58 16.45
C GLN A 114 0.56 -0.29 16.80
N LEU A 115 0.39 -1.39 16.07
CA LEU A 115 -0.70 -2.35 16.24
C LEU A 115 -0.12 -3.76 16.34
N ASP A 116 -0.29 -4.40 17.49
CA ASP A 116 0.01 -5.83 17.64
C ASP A 116 -0.91 -6.68 16.75
N ALA A 117 -0.57 -7.95 16.57
CA ALA A 117 -1.40 -8.89 15.81
C ALA A 117 -2.80 -9.00 16.43
N GLY A 118 -3.85 -8.82 15.61
CA GLY A 118 -5.24 -8.81 16.07
C GLY A 118 -5.70 -7.52 16.76
N ALA A 119 -4.82 -6.56 17.01
CA ALA A 119 -5.15 -5.31 17.68
C ALA A 119 -5.85 -4.29 16.77
N TYR A 120 -6.48 -3.29 17.38
CA TYR A 120 -7.09 -2.17 16.69
C TYR A 120 -6.84 -0.86 17.44
N ALA A 121 -6.87 0.26 16.72
CA ALA A 121 -6.75 1.60 17.29
C ALA A 121 -7.52 2.62 16.46
N ASP A 122 -7.93 3.71 17.08
CA ASP A 122 -8.41 4.89 16.37
C ASP A 122 -7.26 5.62 15.67
N PHE A 123 -7.60 6.35 14.61
CA PHE A 123 -6.62 7.13 13.86
C PHE A 123 -7.12 8.55 13.61
N HIS A 124 -6.26 9.50 13.97
CA HIS A 124 -6.49 10.92 13.78
C HIS A 124 -5.40 11.53 12.94
N TRP A 125 -5.73 12.60 12.23
CA TRP A 125 -4.79 13.30 11.38
C TRP A 125 -3.92 14.22 12.22
N THR A 126 -2.68 14.46 11.81
CA THR A 126 -2.05 15.73 12.21
C THR A 126 -2.54 16.83 11.30
N LEU A 127 -2.52 18.09 11.77
CA LEU A 127 -3.02 19.23 10.98
C LEU A 127 -2.34 19.32 9.61
N ARG A 128 -1.07 18.91 9.53
CA ARG A 128 -0.28 18.86 8.29
C ARG A 128 -0.84 17.89 7.25
N PHE A 129 -1.30 16.70 7.64
CA PHE A 129 -1.71 15.64 6.72
C PHE A 129 -3.23 15.46 6.61
N ALA A 130 -3.99 16.26 7.35
CA ALA A 130 -5.45 16.30 7.30
C ALA A 130 -6.03 16.49 5.89
N LYS A 131 -5.29 17.15 4.98
CA LYS A 131 -5.74 17.39 3.60
C LYS A 131 -5.45 16.22 2.66
N THR A 132 -4.34 15.52 2.85
CA THR A 132 -3.94 14.41 1.95
C THR A 132 -4.66 13.12 2.29
N ARG A 133 -5.08 12.94 3.56
CA ARG A 133 -5.83 11.78 4.07
C ARG A 133 -5.29 10.42 3.59
N THR A 134 -3.97 10.30 3.55
CA THR A 134 -3.28 9.07 3.11
C THR A 134 -2.42 8.51 4.23
N ILE A 135 -2.39 7.19 4.33
CA ILE A 135 -1.57 6.45 5.29
C ILE A 135 -0.53 5.59 4.58
N ARG A 136 0.52 5.22 5.31
CA ARG A 136 1.45 4.15 4.95
C ARG A 136 1.54 3.17 6.10
N CYS A 137 1.87 1.93 5.78
CA CYS A 137 2.07 0.88 6.78
C CYS A 137 3.37 0.12 6.53
N ARG A 138 3.88 -0.53 7.57
CA ARG A 138 4.99 -1.48 7.51
C ARG A 138 4.85 -2.53 8.60
N PHE A 139 5.54 -3.66 8.47
CA PHE A 139 5.77 -4.53 9.62
C PHE A 139 6.56 -3.79 10.70
N ALA A 140 6.23 -4.01 11.96
CA ALA A 140 6.93 -3.39 13.09
C ALA A 140 8.36 -3.94 13.27
N GLU A 141 8.65 -5.09 12.67
CA GLU A 141 9.98 -5.70 12.65
C GLU A 141 11.02 -4.79 11.96
N PHE A 142 12.25 -4.81 12.47
CA PHE A 142 13.35 -4.02 11.91
C PHE A 142 13.67 -4.46 10.48
N GLY A 143 13.95 -3.48 9.61
CA GLY A 143 14.36 -3.72 8.22
C GLY A 143 13.23 -3.67 7.21
N TRP A 144 11.96 -3.62 7.63
CA TRP A 144 10.83 -3.43 6.72
C TRP A 144 10.61 -1.97 6.36
N SER A 145 10.56 -1.71 5.05
CA SER A 145 10.28 -0.39 4.51
C SER A 145 8.78 -0.07 4.52
N TRP A 146 8.46 1.22 4.64
CA TRP A 146 7.11 1.74 4.46
C TRP A 146 6.54 1.38 3.08
N SER A 147 5.27 1.01 3.07
CA SER A 147 4.47 0.84 1.86
C SER A 147 4.30 2.14 1.07
N GLY A 148 3.75 2.02 -0.14
CA GLY A 148 3.15 3.16 -0.83
C GLY A 148 1.96 3.76 -0.09
N ALA A 149 1.58 4.97 -0.50
CA ALA A 149 0.47 5.68 0.11
C ALA A 149 -0.89 5.02 -0.18
N VAL A 150 -1.74 4.90 0.83
CA VAL A 150 -3.12 4.40 0.72
C VAL A 150 -4.08 5.51 1.18
N PRO A 151 -5.01 5.97 0.33
CA PRO A 151 -5.97 6.99 0.72
C PRO A 151 -7.06 6.40 1.62
N LEU A 152 -7.40 7.12 2.69
CA LEU A 152 -8.52 6.77 3.57
C LEU A 152 -9.82 7.34 3.03
N VAL A 153 -10.48 6.53 2.20
CA VAL A 153 -11.81 6.77 1.61
C VAL A 153 -12.86 5.87 2.28
N GLU A 154 -14.15 6.09 1.99
CA GLU A 154 -15.24 5.35 2.63
C GLU A 154 -15.26 3.86 2.30
N SER A 155 -14.85 3.49 1.09
CA SER A 155 -14.73 2.10 0.66
C SER A 155 -13.61 1.98 -0.36
N GLY A 156 -12.80 0.93 -0.25
CA GLY A 156 -11.68 0.70 -1.15
C GLY A 156 -10.90 -0.54 -0.78
N GLU A 157 -10.14 -1.05 -1.73
CA GLU A 157 -9.24 -2.19 -1.53
C GLU A 157 -7.93 -1.91 -2.25
N TYR A 158 -6.83 -2.03 -1.52
CA TYR A 158 -5.49 -1.74 -2.02
C TYR A 158 -4.57 -2.90 -1.65
N ALA A 159 -3.82 -3.41 -2.62
CA ALA A 159 -2.69 -4.28 -2.35
C ALA A 159 -1.43 -3.44 -2.29
N VAL A 160 -0.75 -3.45 -1.14
CA VAL A 160 0.51 -2.74 -0.95
C VAL A 160 1.66 -3.72 -0.83
N ARG A 161 2.83 -3.27 -1.29
CA ARG A 161 4.07 -4.05 -1.22
C ARG A 161 4.99 -3.46 -0.17
N MET A 162 5.46 -4.31 0.75
CA MET A 162 6.50 -3.98 1.73
C MET A 162 7.76 -4.77 1.38
N ARG A 163 8.91 -4.11 1.49
CA ARG A 163 10.21 -4.73 1.19
C ARG A 163 11.12 -4.67 2.41
N HIS A 164 11.82 -5.77 2.65
CA HIS A 164 12.87 -5.84 3.63
C HIS A 164 14.19 -5.35 3.02
N GLU A 165 14.82 -4.36 3.65
CA GLU A 165 15.96 -3.63 3.07
C GLU A 165 17.24 -4.48 2.96
N SER A 166 17.51 -5.36 3.94
CA SER A 166 18.70 -6.23 3.92
C SER A 166 18.49 -7.61 3.29
N THR A 167 17.36 -8.29 3.53
CA THR A 167 17.13 -9.66 3.05
C THR A 167 16.58 -9.73 1.62
N ARG A 168 16.14 -8.59 1.06
CA ARG A 168 15.41 -8.49 -0.22
C ARG A 168 14.07 -9.24 -0.25
N GLU A 169 13.58 -9.68 0.90
CA GLU A 169 12.24 -10.25 1.02
C GLU A 169 11.19 -9.17 0.70
N SER A 170 10.07 -9.59 0.10
CA SER A 170 8.91 -8.72 -0.06
C SER A 170 7.63 -9.45 0.31
N LYS A 171 6.74 -8.75 1.00
CA LYS A 171 5.42 -9.25 1.37
C LYS A 171 4.36 -8.32 0.80
N LEU A 172 3.27 -8.93 0.36
CA LEU A 172 2.08 -8.23 -0.10
C LEU A 172 1.07 -8.19 1.06
N VAL A 173 0.49 -7.02 1.28
CA VAL A 173 -0.52 -6.79 2.32
C VAL A 173 -1.74 -6.16 1.68
N ARG A 174 -2.92 -6.67 2.02
CA ARG A 174 -4.19 -6.14 1.59
C ARG A 174 -4.73 -5.15 2.61
N VAL A 175 -5.02 -3.94 2.16
CA VAL A 175 -5.67 -2.89 2.93
C VAL A 175 -7.09 -2.73 2.43
N THR A 176 -8.09 -3.14 3.22
CA THR A 176 -9.51 -3.05 2.88
C THR A 176 -10.17 -1.98 3.75
N LEU A 177 -10.81 -1.00 3.12
CA LEU A 177 -11.56 0.06 3.76
C LEU A 177 -13.05 -0.24 3.63
N LYS A 178 -13.77 -0.21 4.76
CA LYS A 178 -15.22 -0.41 4.82
C LYS A 178 -15.86 0.64 5.70
N LEU A 179 -16.85 1.34 5.17
CA LEU A 179 -17.70 2.21 5.97
C LEU A 179 -18.69 1.37 6.77
N ASP A 180 -18.59 1.41 8.08
CA ASP A 180 -19.59 0.93 9.02
C ASP A 180 -20.25 2.12 9.73
N SER A 181 -21.48 2.43 9.32
CA SER A 181 -22.20 3.64 9.73
C SER A 181 -21.37 4.91 9.47
N SER A 182 -20.76 5.49 10.50
CA SER A 182 -19.94 6.70 10.43
C SER A 182 -18.43 6.43 10.59
N CYS A 183 -18.03 5.17 10.75
CA CYS A 183 -16.65 4.75 10.96
C CYS A 183 -16.10 4.08 9.71
N VAL A 184 -14.94 4.52 9.21
CA VAL A 184 -14.17 3.83 8.18
C VAL A 184 -13.24 2.83 8.88
N CYS A 185 -13.59 1.55 8.80
CA CYS A 185 -12.77 0.46 9.29
C CYS A 185 -11.73 0.08 8.24
N VAL A 186 -10.45 0.21 8.58
CA VAL A 186 -9.28 -0.05 7.74
C VAL A 186 -8.65 -1.36 8.20
N TYR A 187 -8.85 -2.42 7.44
CA TYR A 187 -8.33 -3.75 7.75
C TYR A 187 -7.03 -4.01 7.02
N PHE A 188 -6.01 -4.42 7.76
CA PHE A 188 -4.76 -4.94 7.20
C PHE A 188 -4.78 -6.47 7.25
N ARG A 189 -4.54 -7.12 6.11
CA ARG A 189 -4.53 -8.58 5.97
C ARG A 189 -3.35 -9.04 5.14
N GLU A 190 -2.84 -10.22 5.41
CA GLU A 190 -1.85 -10.85 4.55
C GLU A 190 -2.47 -11.18 3.19
N GLU A 191 -1.76 -10.85 2.11
CA GLU A 191 -2.18 -11.22 0.76
C GLU A 191 -1.99 -12.73 0.55
N ARG A 192 -2.95 -13.38 -0.12
CA ARG A 192 -2.81 -14.80 -0.44
C ARG A 192 -1.72 -15.01 -1.49
N THR A 193 -0.68 -15.75 -1.14
CA THR A 193 0.41 -16.12 -2.06
C THR A 193 -0.07 -16.94 -3.27
N THR A 194 -1.18 -17.67 -3.14
CA THR A 194 -1.75 -18.45 -4.25
C THR A 194 -2.52 -17.62 -5.27
N ALA A 195 -2.85 -16.38 -4.94
CA ALA A 195 -3.70 -15.51 -5.76
C ALA A 195 -3.34 -14.03 -5.54
N PRO A 196 -2.11 -13.62 -5.89
CA PRO A 196 -1.71 -12.22 -5.84
C PRO A 196 -2.52 -11.39 -6.86
N PRO A 197 -2.59 -10.06 -6.73
CA PRO A 197 -3.30 -9.22 -7.69
C PRO A 197 -2.70 -9.33 -9.08
N TYR A 198 -1.36 -9.32 -9.14
CA TYR A 198 -0.58 -9.49 -10.35
C TYR A 198 0.51 -10.55 -10.16
N ARG A 199 0.90 -11.18 -11.26
CA ARG A 199 2.08 -12.05 -11.31
C ARG A 199 2.87 -11.78 -12.58
N VAL A 200 4.19 -11.69 -12.46
CA VAL A 200 5.09 -11.59 -13.61
C VAL A 200 5.81 -12.91 -13.76
N GLU A 201 5.63 -13.58 -14.89
CA GLU A 201 6.23 -14.89 -15.18
C GLU A 201 7.31 -14.75 -16.23
N ASN A 202 8.52 -15.18 -15.90
CA ASN A 202 9.63 -15.20 -16.83
C ASN A 202 9.90 -16.64 -17.29
N TYR A 203 9.26 -17.07 -18.37
CA TYR A 203 9.55 -18.34 -19.05
C TYR A 203 10.55 -18.16 -20.21
N SER A 204 11.39 -17.13 -20.13
CA SER A 204 12.50 -16.90 -21.06
C SER A 204 13.84 -17.22 -20.41
N LEU A 205 14.92 -17.11 -21.20
CA LEU A 205 16.30 -17.24 -20.73
C LEU A 205 16.91 -15.90 -20.29
N GLU A 206 16.15 -14.80 -20.40
CA GLU A 206 16.65 -13.47 -20.11
C GLU A 206 16.48 -13.12 -18.63
N THR A 207 17.44 -12.37 -18.07
CA THR A 207 17.27 -11.78 -16.74
C THR A 207 16.53 -10.46 -16.89
N LEU A 208 15.35 -10.35 -16.27
CA LEU A 208 14.50 -9.18 -16.37
C LEU A 208 14.64 -8.31 -15.13
N ARG A 209 14.62 -6.99 -15.30
CA ARG A 209 14.45 -6.01 -14.23
C ARG A 209 13.08 -5.38 -14.37
N THR A 210 12.27 -5.46 -13.32
CA THR A 210 10.91 -4.91 -13.28
C THR A 210 10.83 -3.76 -12.28
N HIS A 211 10.08 -2.70 -12.61
CA HIS A 211 9.78 -1.63 -11.66
C HIS A 211 8.51 -0.87 -12.09
N GLN A 212 7.82 -0.25 -11.13
CA GLN A 212 6.74 0.67 -11.46
C GLN A 212 7.31 1.93 -12.14
N HIS A 213 6.59 2.46 -13.13
CA HIS A 213 6.96 3.69 -13.81
C HIS A 213 7.13 4.83 -12.79
N ARG A 214 8.22 5.62 -12.95
CA ARG A 214 8.63 6.72 -12.05
C ARG A 214 8.94 6.33 -10.59
N VAL A 215 8.92 5.05 -10.24
CA VAL A 215 9.35 4.55 -8.94
C VAL A 215 10.77 3.98 -9.05
N ARG A 216 11.65 4.35 -8.10
CA ARG A 216 13.08 3.99 -8.13
C ARG A 216 13.41 2.58 -7.62
N ARG A 217 12.42 1.85 -7.11
CA ARG A 217 12.61 0.51 -6.58
C ARG A 217 12.35 -0.50 -7.70
N SER A 218 13.28 -1.43 -7.88
CA SER A 218 13.22 -2.43 -8.94
C SER A 218 13.54 -3.81 -8.41
N GLU A 219 13.14 -4.82 -9.15
CA GLU A 219 13.36 -6.22 -8.81
C GLU A 219 13.89 -7.01 -9.98
N ILE A 220 14.80 -7.92 -9.67
CA ILE A 220 15.41 -8.82 -10.64
C ILE A 220 14.59 -10.09 -10.69
N LEU A 221 14.02 -10.37 -11.85
CA LEU A 221 13.30 -11.59 -12.16
C LEU A 221 14.17 -12.49 -13.03
N LEU A 222 14.72 -13.53 -12.40
CA LEU A 222 15.60 -14.49 -13.05
C LEU A 222 14.85 -15.34 -14.09
N PRO A 223 15.58 -15.96 -15.03
CA PRO A 223 15.01 -16.96 -15.94
C PRO A 223 14.22 -18.04 -15.20
N HIS A 224 13.07 -18.43 -15.73
CA HIS A 224 12.17 -19.46 -15.19
C HIS A 224 11.62 -19.19 -13.78
N HIS A 225 11.73 -17.96 -13.28
CA HIS A 225 11.13 -17.53 -12.03
C HIS A 225 9.83 -16.77 -12.27
N SER A 226 9.03 -16.67 -11.21
CA SER A 226 7.82 -15.85 -11.17
C SER A 226 7.90 -14.88 -10.00
N LEU A 227 7.23 -13.74 -10.16
CA LEU A 227 7.16 -12.69 -9.17
C LEU A 227 5.70 -12.35 -8.89
N ASP A 228 5.26 -12.61 -7.67
CA ASP A 228 3.99 -12.08 -7.16
C ASP A 228 4.13 -10.57 -6.95
N TYR A 229 3.18 -9.81 -7.49
CA TYR A 229 3.36 -8.37 -7.67
C TYR A 229 2.15 -7.56 -7.19
N ALA A 230 2.45 -6.44 -6.55
CA ALA A 230 1.56 -5.31 -6.33
C ALA A 230 2.36 -4.02 -6.53
N TRP A 231 1.67 -2.92 -6.79
CA TRP A 231 2.28 -1.61 -7.02
C TRP A 231 2.99 -1.09 -5.76
N ASP A 232 4.16 -0.50 -5.96
CA ASP A 232 4.94 0.11 -4.88
C ASP A 232 4.30 1.39 -4.37
N GLU A 233 3.79 2.19 -5.28
CA GLU A 233 2.96 3.36 -5.00
C GLU A 233 1.60 3.14 -5.70
N PRO A 234 0.62 2.54 -5.00
CA PRO A 234 -0.65 2.14 -5.62
C PRO A 234 -1.53 3.33 -6.03
N THR A 235 -1.21 4.54 -5.60
CA THR A 235 -1.87 5.79 -6.04
C THR A 235 -1.19 6.44 -7.25
N GLU A 236 0.00 5.99 -7.62
CA GLU A 236 0.71 6.44 -8.81
C GLU A 236 0.31 5.61 -10.03
N GLU A 237 0.86 5.95 -11.19
CA GLU A 237 0.53 5.29 -12.46
C GLU A 237 0.86 3.79 -12.45
N HIS A 238 -0.11 2.96 -12.85
CA HIS A 238 -0.03 1.49 -12.89
C HIS A 238 0.60 0.98 -14.19
N LEU A 239 1.83 1.41 -14.45
CA LEU A 239 2.63 0.93 -15.57
C LEU A 239 3.85 0.17 -15.06
N LEU A 240 3.95 -1.11 -15.42
CA LEU A 240 5.10 -1.94 -15.11
C LEU A 240 6.13 -1.78 -16.21
N VAL A 241 7.27 -1.22 -15.86
CA VAL A 241 8.42 -1.11 -16.74
C VAL A 241 9.27 -2.36 -16.63
N VAL A 242 9.65 -2.93 -17.77
CA VAL A 242 10.54 -4.10 -17.84
C VAL A 242 11.74 -3.82 -18.74
N ASP A 243 12.92 -4.01 -18.18
CA ASP A 243 14.19 -3.98 -18.89
C ASP A 243 14.81 -5.39 -18.89
N MET A 244 15.57 -5.73 -19.92
CA MET A 244 16.47 -6.87 -19.92
C MET A 244 17.83 -6.44 -19.39
N LEU A 245 18.38 -7.21 -18.45
CA LEU A 245 19.74 -7.06 -17.97
C LEU A 245 20.71 -7.88 -18.84
N PRO A 246 21.93 -7.38 -19.08
CA PRO A 246 22.94 -8.12 -19.82
C PRO A 246 23.30 -9.44 -19.13
N SER A 247 23.45 -10.51 -19.91
CA SER A 247 23.67 -11.87 -19.40
C SER A 247 25.09 -12.14 -18.87
N ALA A 248 26.10 -11.34 -19.27
CA ALA A 248 27.50 -11.60 -18.95
C ALA A 248 27.98 -10.78 -17.75
N ALA A 249 28.59 -11.45 -16.76
CA ALA A 249 29.28 -10.79 -15.66
C ALA A 249 30.44 -9.94 -16.20
N GLY A 250 30.37 -8.61 -16.00
CA GLY A 250 31.35 -7.65 -16.51
C GLY A 250 30.93 -6.93 -17.79
N ASP A 251 29.79 -7.30 -18.39
CA ASP A 251 29.18 -6.48 -19.42
C ASP A 251 28.51 -5.25 -18.80
N ASN A 252 29.14 -4.09 -18.97
CA ASN A 252 28.64 -2.79 -18.53
C ASN A 252 27.62 -2.20 -19.51
N SER A 253 27.09 -3.00 -20.44
CA SER A 253 26.02 -2.57 -21.33
C SER A 253 24.79 -2.14 -20.54
N ARG A 254 24.09 -1.15 -21.09
CA ARG A 254 22.94 -0.55 -20.43
C ARG A 254 21.77 -1.53 -20.50
N PRO A 255 20.94 -1.64 -19.44
CA PRO A 255 19.69 -2.40 -19.51
C PRO A 255 18.87 -1.98 -20.72
N MET A 256 18.36 -2.96 -21.47
CA MET A 256 17.57 -2.71 -22.67
C MET A 256 16.08 -2.70 -22.33
N ARG A 257 15.37 -1.62 -22.63
CA ARG A 257 13.93 -1.51 -22.41
C ARG A 257 13.18 -2.54 -23.27
N ILE A 258 12.48 -3.46 -22.63
CA ILE A 258 11.54 -4.37 -23.29
C ILE A 258 10.21 -3.66 -23.54
N GLY A 259 9.70 -2.96 -22.54
CA GLY A 259 8.45 -2.21 -22.66
C GLY A 259 7.92 -1.66 -21.34
N SER A 260 6.77 -1.02 -21.44
CA SER A 260 5.95 -0.58 -20.31
C SER A 260 4.55 -1.19 -20.47
N PHE A 261 4.05 -1.84 -19.42
CA PHE A 261 2.89 -2.71 -19.47
C PHE A 261 1.83 -2.24 -18.49
N ASP A 262 0.62 -2.01 -19.01
CA ASP A 262 -0.58 -1.80 -18.21
C ASP A 262 -1.15 -3.19 -17.88
N LEU A 263 -0.95 -3.65 -16.64
CA LEU A 263 -1.28 -5.01 -16.23
C LEU A 263 -2.79 -5.29 -16.21
N ASP A 264 -3.62 -4.25 -16.35
CA ASP A 264 -5.07 -4.34 -16.31
C ASP A 264 -5.66 -4.62 -17.70
N LYS A 265 -4.87 -4.40 -18.75
CA LYS A 265 -5.25 -4.64 -20.14
C LYS A 265 -4.80 -6.05 -20.56
N ILE A 266 -5.76 -6.96 -20.64
CA ILE A 266 -5.54 -8.30 -21.16
C ILE A 266 -5.28 -8.21 -22.66
N GLN A 267 -4.03 -8.41 -23.06
CA GLN A 267 -3.61 -8.29 -24.45
C GLN A 267 -2.31 -9.05 -24.73
N ARG A 268 -2.09 -9.36 -26.00
CA ARG A 268 -0.81 -9.86 -26.50
C ARG A 268 -0.05 -8.74 -27.17
N TYR A 269 1.25 -8.66 -26.89
CA TYR A 269 2.14 -7.68 -27.49
C TYR A 269 2.94 -8.32 -28.64
N PRO A 270 3.47 -7.51 -29.57
CA PRO A 270 4.47 -7.98 -30.53
C PRO A 270 5.64 -8.64 -29.81
N ASP A 271 6.15 -9.73 -30.38
CA ASP A 271 7.31 -10.41 -29.81
C ASP A 271 8.53 -9.47 -29.85
N ALA A 272 9.24 -9.35 -28.73
CA ALA A 272 10.44 -8.52 -28.58
C ALA A 272 11.71 -9.31 -28.98
N LEU A 273 12.87 -8.63 -28.94
CA LEU A 273 14.19 -9.24 -29.15
C LEU A 273 14.31 -9.99 -30.49
N GLY A 274 13.90 -9.35 -31.58
CA GLY A 274 13.89 -9.97 -32.91
C GLY A 274 12.95 -11.17 -33.01
N GLY A 275 11.88 -11.19 -32.21
CA GLY A 275 10.87 -12.25 -32.22
C GLY A 275 11.16 -13.43 -31.28
N THR A 276 12.23 -13.36 -30.47
CA THR A 276 12.61 -14.45 -29.55
C THR A 276 11.90 -14.38 -28.20
N LEU A 277 11.29 -13.25 -27.86
CA LEU A 277 10.60 -13.02 -26.58
C LEU A 277 9.13 -12.70 -26.79
N GLY A 278 8.26 -13.67 -26.58
CA GLY A 278 6.82 -13.47 -26.62
C GLY A 278 6.31 -12.84 -25.33
N ILE A 279 5.38 -11.90 -25.44
CA ILE A 279 4.88 -11.12 -24.31
C ILE A 279 3.35 -11.09 -24.35
N GLU A 280 2.72 -11.49 -23.25
CA GLU A 280 1.26 -11.48 -23.12
C GLU A 280 0.83 -11.15 -21.70
N ILE A 281 -0.32 -10.47 -21.58
CA ILE A 281 -1.04 -10.29 -20.34
C ILE A 281 -2.31 -11.12 -20.43
N SER A 282 -2.48 -12.03 -19.48
CA SER A 282 -3.59 -12.97 -19.38
C SER A 282 -4.12 -13.02 -17.94
N THR A 283 -5.18 -13.78 -17.69
CA THR A 283 -5.65 -14.05 -16.32
C THR A 283 -5.39 -15.50 -15.95
N ASP A 284 -5.03 -15.73 -14.69
CA ASP A 284 -4.99 -17.05 -14.05
C ASP A 284 -5.86 -16.96 -12.78
N GLY A 285 -7.11 -17.40 -12.90
CA GLY A 285 -8.13 -17.16 -11.88
C GLY A 285 -8.30 -15.66 -11.60
N PRO A 286 -8.15 -15.19 -10.34
CA PRO A 286 -8.25 -13.78 -9.99
C PRO A 286 -6.97 -12.98 -10.28
N THR A 287 -5.87 -13.63 -10.64
CA THR A 287 -4.56 -13.00 -10.83
C THR A 287 -4.37 -12.56 -12.27
N ARG A 288 -3.94 -11.31 -12.48
CA ARG A 288 -3.48 -10.81 -13.78
C ARG A 288 -2.03 -11.18 -14.00
N VAL A 289 -1.72 -11.87 -15.08
CA VAL A 289 -0.41 -12.45 -15.34
C VAL A 289 0.24 -11.83 -16.56
N LEU A 290 1.36 -11.11 -16.36
CA LEU A 290 2.26 -10.72 -17.45
C LEU A 290 3.30 -11.82 -17.65
N ARG A 291 3.29 -12.45 -18.82
CA ARG A 291 4.15 -13.58 -19.13
C ARG A 291 5.11 -13.25 -20.27
N PHE A 292 6.38 -13.52 -20.01
CA PHE A 292 7.47 -13.51 -20.98
C PHE A 292 7.80 -14.96 -21.35
N THR A 293 7.74 -15.32 -22.63
CA THR A 293 7.99 -16.70 -23.09
C THR A 293 9.03 -16.71 -24.18
N ASP A 294 10.06 -17.55 -24.06
CA ASP A 294 10.97 -17.80 -25.19
C ASP A 294 10.20 -18.47 -26.34
N THR A 295 10.08 -17.76 -27.47
CA THR A 295 9.31 -18.24 -28.62
C THR A 295 9.97 -19.43 -29.31
N ARG A 296 11.29 -19.61 -29.15
CA ARG A 296 12.03 -20.78 -29.65
C ARG A 296 11.58 -22.05 -28.93
N LEU A 297 11.08 -21.93 -27.70
CA LEU A 297 10.50 -23.04 -26.94
C LEU A 297 9.07 -23.39 -27.39
N ARG A 298 8.32 -22.44 -27.99
CA ARG A 298 6.97 -22.71 -28.53
C ARG A 298 7.00 -23.79 -29.62
N GLY A 299 8.02 -23.80 -30.46
CA GLY A 299 8.19 -24.79 -31.55
C GLY A 299 8.40 -26.23 -31.07
N LYS A 300 8.98 -26.45 -29.88
CA LYS A 300 9.20 -27.80 -29.33
C LYS A 300 7.92 -28.42 -28.77
N LYS A 301 7.07 -27.64 -28.10
CA LYS A 301 5.77 -28.13 -27.58
C LYS A 301 4.80 -28.50 -28.70
N LEU A 302 4.71 -27.70 -29.76
CA LEU A 302 3.83 -28.01 -30.90
C LEU A 302 4.25 -29.30 -31.62
N ARG A 303 5.56 -29.51 -31.81
CA ARG A 303 6.09 -30.76 -32.38
C ARG A 303 5.79 -31.97 -31.50
N GLN A 304 5.94 -31.87 -30.18
CA GLN A 304 5.60 -32.96 -29.25
C GLN A 304 4.10 -33.25 -29.19
N SER A 305 3.24 -32.23 -29.25
CA SER A 305 1.79 -32.39 -29.29
C SER A 305 1.32 -32.99 -30.61
N ILE A 306 1.89 -32.58 -31.76
CA ILE A 306 1.61 -33.16 -33.08
C ILE A 306 2.13 -34.60 -33.16
N LEU A 307 3.34 -34.88 -32.67
CA LEU A 307 3.88 -36.25 -32.61
C LEU A 307 3.02 -37.16 -31.72
N LYS A 308 2.55 -36.66 -30.56
CA LYS A 308 1.60 -37.39 -29.73
C LYS A 308 0.29 -37.63 -30.47
N LEU A 309 -0.30 -36.62 -31.11
CA LEU A 309 -1.54 -36.77 -31.87
C LEU A 309 -1.39 -37.79 -33.01
N LEU A 310 -0.30 -37.72 -33.77
CA LEU A 310 -0.01 -38.65 -34.87
C LEU A 310 0.19 -40.09 -34.38
N MET A 311 0.82 -40.28 -33.21
CA MET A 311 0.94 -41.61 -32.59
C MET A 311 -0.40 -42.16 -32.07
N THR A 312 -1.34 -41.31 -31.66
CA THR A 312 -2.69 -41.74 -31.26
C THR A 312 -3.56 -42.13 -32.46
N TRP A 313 -3.26 -41.65 -33.67
CA TRP A 313 -4.00 -41.96 -34.90
C TRP A 313 -3.49 -43.22 -35.64
N GLN A 314 -2.41 -43.85 -35.16
CA GLN A 314 -1.88 -45.12 -35.69
C GLN A 314 -2.23 -46.34 -34.81
N ARG A 315 -3.23 -46.24 -33.93
CA ARG A 315 -3.79 -47.37 -33.17
C ARG A 315 -5.25 -47.57 -33.48
#